data_AF-A0A0D0C7W0-F1
#
_entry.id   AF-A0A0D0C7W0-F1
#
_cell.length_a   1.000
_cell.length_b   1.000
_cell.length_c   1.000
_cell.angle_alpha   90.00
_cell.angle_beta   90.00
_cell.angle_gamma   90.00
#
_symmetry.space_group_name_H-M   'P 1'
#
loop_
_entity.id
_entity.type
_entity.pdbx_description
1 polymer ?
#
loop_
_entity_poly.entity_id
_entity_poly.type
_entity_poly.pdbx_seq_one_letter_code
_entity_poly.pdbx_strand_id
1 'polypeptide(L)'
;CLWSPDGVPCLFSVPRDRRSIIDHLHQVHGVNPGNDKTPQKCLWDQCTKTMNKESIPRHILTVHLKKKAHCTECGLSFAREDSLKRH
;
A
#
# COMPACT_ATOMS: atom_id res chain seq x y z
N CYS A 1 -10.12 -2.19 3.16
CA CYS A 1 -9.03 -3.12 2.82
C CYS A 1 -9.63 -4.20 1.94
N LEU A 2 -9.05 -4.51 0.78
CA LEU A 2 -9.54 -5.63 -0.07
C LEU A 2 -8.51 -6.76 -0.13
N TRP A 3 -7.75 -6.95 0.94
CA TRP A 3 -6.87 -8.11 1.09
C TRP A 3 -7.72 -9.38 1.23
N SER A 4 -7.45 -10.39 0.39
CA SER A 4 -8.30 -11.56 0.19
C SER A 4 -7.45 -12.84 0.00
N PRO A 5 -6.86 -13.42 1.06
CA PRO A 5 -6.04 -14.63 0.94
C PRO A 5 -6.85 -15.84 0.45
N ASP A 6 -8.09 -15.98 0.93
CA ASP A 6 -9.00 -17.09 0.60
C ASP A 6 -10.11 -16.68 -0.38
N GLY A 7 -9.92 -15.57 -1.10
CA GLY A 7 -10.93 -15.01 -2.01
C GLY A 7 -12.04 -14.19 -1.34
N VAL A 8 -12.09 -14.16 0.01
CA VAL A 8 -13.00 -13.28 0.76
C VAL A 8 -12.28 -11.99 1.16
N PRO A 9 -12.78 -10.79 0.77
CA PRO A 9 -12.12 -9.52 1.09
C PRO A 9 -12.29 -9.12 2.56
N CYS A 10 -11.23 -8.53 3.12
CA CYS A 10 -11.19 -8.03 4.51
C CYS A 10 -12.26 -6.97 4.82
N LEU A 11 -12.56 -6.07 3.87
CA LEU A 11 -13.50 -4.95 3.97
C LEU A 11 -13.27 -3.93 5.11
N PHE A 12 -12.27 -4.13 5.97
CA PHE A 12 -11.98 -3.21 7.07
C PHE A 12 -11.57 -1.81 6.57
N SER A 13 -12.09 -0.76 7.20
CA SER A 13 -11.73 0.61 6.86
C SER A 13 -10.35 0.97 7.42
N VAL A 14 -9.39 1.25 6.54
CA VAL A 14 -8.03 1.60 6.93
C VAL A 14 -7.72 3.01 6.42
N PRO A 15 -7.19 3.90 7.27
CA PRO A 15 -6.70 5.21 6.84
C PRO A 15 -5.69 5.08 5.69
N ARG A 16 -5.77 5.99 4.70
CA ARG A 16 -4.95 5.94 3.48
C ARG A 16 -3.55 6.53 3.71
N ASP A 17 -2.85 6.07 4.73
CA ASP A 17 -1.47 6.44 5.02
C ASP A 17 -0.60 5.19 5.21
N ARG A 18 0.72 5.40 5.09
CA ARG A 18 1.66 4.29 5.06
C ARG A 18 1.74 3.56 6.39
N ARG A 19 1.65 4.28 7.52
CA ARG A 19 1.82 3.68 8.84
C ARG A 19 0.61 2.83 9.19
N SER A 20 -0.60 3.35 8.97
CA SER A 20 -1.84 2.62 9.23
C SER A 20 -1.96 1.34 8.40
N ILE A 21 -1.54 1.37 7.13
CA ILE A 21 -1.56 0.16 6.29
C ILE A 21 -0.54 -0.87 6.76
N ILE A 22 0.69 -0.45 7.13
CA ILE A 22 1.70 -1.38 7.66
C ILE A 22 1.17 -2.07 8.92
N ASP A 23 0.60 -1.29 9.83
CA ASP A 23 0.08 -1.81 11.09
C ASP A 23 -1.11 -2.76 10.86
N HIS A 24 -2.07 -2.36 10.03
CA HIS A 24 -3.20 -3.20 9.66
C HIS A 24 -2.78 -4.53 9.01
N LEU A 25 -1.86 -4.48 8.04
CA LEU A 25 -1.34 -5.70 7.38
C LEU A 25 -0.68 -6.64 8.40
N HIS A 26 0.04 -6.09 9.37
CA HIS A 26 0.72 -6.87 10.40
C HIS A 26 -0.27 -7.50 11.38
N GLN A 27 -1.17 -6.69 11.94
CA GLN A 27 -2.08 -7.13 13.00
C GLN A 27 -3.23 -8.00 12.48
N VAL A 28 -3.73 -7.73 11.28
CA VAL A 28 -4.94 -8.41 10.74
C VAL A 28 -4.58 -9.54 9.76
N HIS A 29 -3.48 -9.40 9.03
CA HIS A 29 -3.10 -10.36 7.99
C HIS A 29 -1.76 -11.08 8.25
N GLY A 30 -1.09 -10.79 9.37
CA GLY A 30 0.23 -11.37 9.68
C GLY A 30 1.33 -10.99 8.69
N VAL A 31 1.07 -10.02 7.81
CA VAL A 31 2.03 -9.52 6.84
C VAL A 31 2.79 -8.42 7.53
N ASN A 32 4.06 -8.65 7.88
CA ASN A 32 4.94 -7.62 8.40
C ASN A 32 5.84 -7.09 7.26
N PRO A 33 5.52 -5.93 6.65
CA PRO A 33 6.28 -5.39 5.54
C PRO A 33 7.72 -5.04 5.89
N GLY A 34 7.96 -4.56 7.11
CA GLY A 34 9.27 -4.24 7.69
C GLY A 34 10.35 -3.74 6.70
N ASN A 35 11.60 -4.11 7.00
CA ASN A 35 12.72 -4.08 6.05
C ASN A 35 12.94 -5.49 5.44
N ASP A 36 11.87 -6.28 5.35
CA ASP A 36 11.93 -7.65 4.86
C ASP A 36 11.98 -7.64 3.33
N LYS A 37 13.08 -8.14 2.78
CA LYS A 37 13.32 -8.25 1.33
C LYS A 37 12.74 -9.53 0.73
N THR A 38 12.10 -10.38 1.52
CA THR A 38 11.47 -11.59 1.00
C THR A 38 10.36 -11.23 0.00
N PRO A 39 10.30 -11.90 -1.16
CA PRO A 39 9.21 -11.74 -2.09
C PRO A 39 7.89 -12.21 -1.49
N GLN A 40 6.84 -11.41 -1.65
CA GLN A 40 5.48 -11.76 -1.26
C GLN A 40 4.50 -11.29 -2.34
N LYS A 41 3.51 -12.15 -2.63
CA LYS A 41 2.40 -11.81 -3.52
C LYS A 41 1.47 -10.80 -2.82
N CYS A 42 1.03 -9.81 -3.57
CA CYS A 42 -0.07 -8.95 -3.16
C CYS A 42 -1.38 -9.75 -3.26
N LEU A 43 -2.08 -9.95 -2.13
CA LEU A 43 -3.36 -10.67 -2.10
C LEU A 43 -4.55 -9.69 -2.13
N TRP A 44 -4.32 -8.46 -2.57
CA TRP A 44 -5.37 -7.47 -2.74
C TRP A 44 -6.20 -7.81 -3.97
N ASP A 45 -7.50 -8.05 -3.80
CA ASP A 45 -8.52 -8.29 -4.84
C ASP A 45 -7.99 -8.61 -6.25
N GLN A 46 -7.72 -9.90 -6.49
CA GLN A 46 -7.24 -10.43 -7.78
C GLN A 46 -5.87 -9.88 -8.28
N CYS A 47 -5.11 -9.20 -7.43
CA CYS A 47 -3.77 -8.75 -7.77
C CYS A 47 -2.82 -9.94 -7.96
N THR A 48 -2.01 -9.87 -9.02
CA THR A 48 -1.04 -10.90 -9.39
C THR A 48 0.41 -10.46 -9.17
N LYS A 49 0.62 -9.26 -8.63
CA LYS A 49 1.97 -8.70 -8.42
C LYS A 49 2.68 -9.40 -7.27
N THR A 50 3.93 -9.78 -7.50
CA THR A 50 4.89 -10.21 -6.47
C THR A 50 5.98 -9.16 -6.33
N MET A 51 6.35 -8.83 -5.10
CA MET A 51 7.40 -7.85 -4.78
C MET A 51 7.95 -8.10 -3.38
N ASN A 52 9.06 -7.46 -3.02
CA ASN A 52 9.58 -7.50 -1.65
C ASN A 52 8.53 -7.01 -0.65
N LYS A 53 8.42 -7.64 0.51
CA LYS A 53 7.46 -7.26 1.56
C LYS A 53 7.50 -5.77 1.90
N GLU A 54 8.69 -5.18 2.00
CA GLU A 54 8.86 -3.74 2.26
C GLU A 54 8.13 -2.82 1.25
N SER A 55 7.91 -3.31 0.02
CA SER A 55 7.29 -2.58 -1.07
C SER A 55 5.76 -2.68 -1.09
N ILE A 56 5.17 -3.64 -0.38
CA ILE A 56 3.71 -3.89 -0.37
C ILE A 56 2.91 -2.65 0.07
N PRO A 57 3.24 -1.96 1.18
CA PRO A 57 2.47 -0.81 1.63
C PRO A 57 2.43 0.30 0.59
N ARG A 58 3.58 0.56 -0.06
CA ARG A 58 3.68 1.54 -1.13
C ARG A 58 2.81 1.14 -2.33
N HIS A 59 2.89 -0.13 -2.74
CA HIS A 59 2.09 -0.67 -3.83
C HIS A 59 0.59 -0.53 -3.57
N ILE A 60 0.13 -0.88 -2.37
CA ILE A 60 -1.29 -0.73 -1.99
C ILE A 60 -1.73 0.72 -2.09
N LEU A 61 -0.96 1.66 -1.53
CA LEU A 61 -1.30 3.08 -1.55
C LEU A 61 -1.44 3.61 -2.97
N THR A 62 -0.48 3.33 -3.85
CA THR A 62 -0.42 3.95 -5.18
C THR A 62 -1.29 3.24 -6.21
N VAL A 63 -1.38 1.90 -6.16
CA VAL A 63 -2.10 1.11 -7.17
C VAL A 63 -3.56 0.88 -6.77
N HIS A 64 -3.79 0.43 -5.53
CA HIS A 64 -5.13 0.02 -5.10
C HIS A 64 -5.93 1.18 -4.49
N LEU A 65 -5.29 2.00 -3.66
CA LEU A 65 -5.93 3.16 -3.04
C LEU A 65 -5.77 4.45 -3.86
N LYS A 66 -5.02 4.39 -4.97
CA LYS A 66 -4.76 5.50 -5.90
C LYS A 66 -4.36 6.80 -5.20
N LYS A 67 -3.65 6.70 -4.06
CA LYS A 67 -3.17 7.84 -3.30
C LYS A 67 -2.15 8.59 -4.16
N LYS A 68 -2.42 9.88 -4.35
CA LYS A 68 -1.50 10.83 -4.97
C LYS A 68 -0.96 11.77 -3.89
N ALA A 69 0.24 12.29 -4.14
CA ALA A 69 0.80 13.38 -3.36
C ALA A 69 0.50 14.69 -4.11
N HIS A 70 0.11 15.74 -3.40
CA HIS A 70 -0.29 17.01 -3.98
C HIS A 70 0.65 18.11 -3.51
N CYS A 71 1.12 18.93 -4.44
CA CYS A 71 1.81 20.16 -4.09
C CYS A 71 0.79 21.20 -3.63
N THR A 72 0.99 21.78 -2.45
CA THR A 72 0.09 22.79 -1.89
C THR A 72 0.25 24.16 -2.55
N GLU A 73 1.38 24.41 -3.21
CA GLU A 73 1.67 25.69 -3.85
C GLU A 73 1.12 25.76 -5.27
N CYS A 74 1.34 24.73 -6.08
CA CYS A 74 0.94 24.72 -7.50
C CYS A 74 -0.25 23.80 -7.81
N GLY A 75 -0.69 22.95 -6.86
CA GLY A 75 -1.79 22.01 -7.05
C GLY A 75 -1.47 20.75 -7.86
N LEU A 76 -0.23 20.62 -8.36
CA LEU A 76 0.16 19.45 -9.17
C LEU A 76 0.09 18.16 -8.35
N SER A 77 -0.35 17.10 -9.02
CA SER A 77 -0.52 15.77 -8.43
C SER A 77 0.57 14.82 -8.90
N PHE A 78 1.24 14.18 -7.96
CA PHE A 78 2.31 13.22 -8.19
C PHE A 78 1.87 11.82 -7.76
N ALA A 79 2.35 10.81 -8.46
CA ALA A 79 2.06 9.42 -8.11
C ALA A 79 2.69 9.01 -6.77
N ARG A 80 3.71 9.73 -6.29
CA ARG A 80 4.50 9.38 -5.11
C ARG A 80 5.00 10.62 -4.36
N GLU A 81 5.19 10.48 -3.05
CA GLU A 81 5.72 11.54 -2.19
C GLU A 81 7.17 11.92 -2.53
N ASP A 82 8.02 10.96 -2.90
CA ASP A 82 9.40 11.27 -3.31
C ASP A 82 9.46 12.09 -4.60
N SER A 83 8.49 11.90 -5.49
CA SER A 83 8.37 12.73 -6.69
C SER A 83 7.93 14.15 -6.35
N LEU A 84 7.00 14.30 -5.40
CA LEU A 84 6.61 15.61 -4.87
C LEU A 84 7.76 16.31 -4.14
N LYS A 85 8.57 15.59 -3.36
CA LYS A 85 9.70 16.20 -2.63
C LYS A 85 10.81 16.74 -3.54
N ARG A 86 10.92 16.18 -4.75
CA ARG A 86 11.89 16.63 -5.77
C ARG A 86 11.33 17.73 -6.66
N HIS A 87 10.00 17.79 -6.77
CA HIS A 87 9.28 18.84 -7.49
C HIS A 87 9.47 20.17 -6.78
#